data_AF-A0A944GG44-F1
#
_entry.id   AF-A0A944GG44-F1
#
_cell.length_a   1.000
_cell.length_b   1.000
_cell.length_c   1.000
_cell.angle_alpha   90.00
_cell.angle_beta   90.00
_cell.angle_gamma   90.00
#
_symmetry.space_group_name_H-M   'P 1'
#
loop_
_entity.id
_entity.type
_entity.pdbx_description
1 polymer ?
#
loop_
_entity_poly.entity_id
_entity_poly.type
_entity_poly.pdbx_seq_one_letter_code
_entity_poly.pdbx_strand_id
1 'polypeptide(L)'
;DKVASMEIIHDPESVILTVTENGFGKRTPISEYPVKGRGGLGIRAISTSERNGKLVAALVVADDEHLLLATNGGKIIRTRISEIRIQGRATAGVKLMNTQEGENIVAVATCAESNDDDAELTALPIDDSPEEVEEVEEVEEVEDDLTDDDLADDDLNDEDVDDDSE
;
A
#
# COMPACT_ATOMS: atom_id res chain seq x y z
N ASP A 1 -23.66 1.51 8.66
CA ASP A 1 -22.31 1.12 9.08
C ASP A 1 -21.82 0.03 8.14
N LYS A 2 -20.53 -0.06 7.88
CA LYS A 2 -19.94 -1.07 6.98
C LYS A 2 -18.52 -1.43 7.45
N VAL A 3 -18.07 -2.63 7.12
CA VAL A 3 -16.68 -3.03 7.35
C VAL A 3 -15.78 -2.26 6.37
N ALA A 4 -14.78 -1.56 6.89
CA ALA A 4 -13.83 -0.79 6.10
C ALA A 4 -12.58 -1.59 5.73
N SER A 5 -12.09 -2.44 6.64
CA SER A 5 -10.93 -3.31 6.42
C SER A 5 -11.03 -4.60 7.23
N MET A 6 -10.22 -5.58 6.84
CA MET A 6 -9.98 -6.82 7.57
C MET A 6 -8.49 -7.14 7.49
N GLU A 7 -7.88 -7.35 8.65
CA GLU A 7 -6.44 -7.62 8.76
C GLU A 7 -6.21 -8.91 9.55
N ILE A 8 -5.16 -9.64 9.20
CA ILE A 8 -4.70 -10.83 9.92
C ILE A 8 -3.46 -10.44 10.71
N ILE A 9 -3.48 -10.68 12.01
CA ILE A 9 -2.35 -10.39 12.89
C ILE A 9 -1.46 -11.62 12.97
N HIS A 10 -0.21 -11.49 12.52
CA HIS A 10 0.79 -12.55 12.60
C HIS A 10 1.71 -12.37 13.83
N ASP A 11 2.05 -11.13 14.17
CA ASP A 11 3.01 -10.80 15.23
C ASP A 11 2.33 -10.04 16.40
N PRO A 12 2.55 -10.42 17.68
CA PRO A 12 2.07 -9.65 18.83
C PRO A 12 2.65 -8.23 18.95
N GLU A 13 3.73 -7.89 18.25
CA GLU A 13 4.32 -6.56 18.18
C GLU A 13 3.78 -5.71 17.01
N SER A 14 2.87 -6.27 16.21
CA SER A 14 2.26 -5.57 15.07
C SER A 14 1.65 -4.23 15.47
N VAL A 15 1.68 -3.28 14.55
CA VAL A 15 1.09 -1.95 14.73
C VAL A 15 -0.05 -1.76 13.73
N ILE A 16 -1.18 -1.25 14.21
CA ILE A 16 -2.32 -0.91 13.36
C ILE A 16 -2.27 0.58 13.04
N LEU A 17 -2.16 0.91 11.77
CA LEU A 17 -2.40 2.24 11.25
C LEU A 17 -3.90 2.41 10.98
N THR A 18 -4.47 3.53 11.43
CA THR A 18 -5.86 3.92 11.13
C THR A 18 -5.87 5.25 10.39
N VAL A 19 -6.69 5.38 9.35
CA VAL A 19 -6.81 6.58 8.51
C VAL A 19 -8.28 6.96 8.31
N THR A 20 -8.59 8.25 8.38
CA THR A 20 -9.94 8.80 8.22
C THR A 20 -10.09 9.65 6.96
N GLU A 21 -11.34 9.88 6.55
CA GLU A 21 -11.71 10.57 5.30
C GLU A 21 -11.05 11.96 5.16
N ASN A 22 -10.92 12.72 6.25
CA ASN A 22 -10.36 14.07 6.23
C ASN A 22 -8.84 14.12 6.52
N GLY A 23 -8.13 13.01 6.29
CA GLY A 23 -6.67 12.96 6.40
C GLY A 23 -6.13 12.95 7.82
N PHE A 24 -6.87 12.39 8.78
CA PHE A 24 -6.34 12.10 10.11
C PHE A 24 -5.98 10.63 10.23
N GLY A 25 -4.97 10.34 11.04
CA GLY A 25 -4.60 8.97 11.33
C GLY A 25 -3.60 8.83 12.46
N LYS A 26 -3.37 7.59 12.86
CA LYS A 26 -2.45 7.22 13.94
C LYS A 26 -2.07 5.76 13.85
N ARG A 27 -0.91 5.46 14.41
CA ARG A 27 -0.45 4.11 14.71
C ARG A 27 -0.86 3.72 16.12
N THR A 28 -1.31 2.49 16.32
CA THR A 28 -1.64 1.96 17.64
C THR A 28 -1.13 0.52 17.76
N PRO A 29 -0.35 0.17 18.80
CA PRO A 29 0.14 -1.18 18.99
C PRO A 29 -1.01 -2.18 19.11
N ILE A 30 -0.85 -3.39 18.57
CA ILE A 30 -1.89 -4.42 18.62
C ILE A 30 -2.18 -4.87 20.05
N SER A 31 -1.22 -4.75 20.97
CA SER A 31 -1.39 -5.01 22.40
C SER A 31 -2.50 -4.17 23.05
N GLU A 32 -2.86 -3.02 22.46
CA GLU A 32 -4.02 -2.26 22.92
C GLU A 32 -5.35 -2.92 22.52
N TYR A 33 -5.41 -3.78 21.51
CA TYR A 33 -6.64 -4.41 21.02
C TYR A 33 -6.87 -5.78 21.71
N PRO A 34 -7.68 -5.85 22.79
CA PRO A 34 -7.96 -7.11 23.45
C PRO A 34 -8.72 -8.04 22.52
N VAL A 35 -8.36 -9.32 22.58
CA VAL A 35 -9.11 -10.40 21.95
C VAL A 35 -10.52 -10.43 22.54
N LYS A 36 -11.53 -10.41 21.67
CA LYS A 36 -12.95 -10.52 22.02
C LYS A 36 -13.60 -11.59 21.17
N GLY A 37 -14.67 -12.20 21.70
CA GLY A 37 -15.51 -13.11 20.92
C GLY A 37 -16.19 -12.40 19.74
N ARG A 38 -16.56 -13.17 18.72
CA ARG A 38 -17.30 -12.67 17.55
C ARG A 38 -18.74 -12.28 17.94
N GLY A 39 -19.34 -11.36 17.17
CA GLY A 39 -20.74 -10.95 17.34
C GLY A 39 -21.00 -9.89 18.40
N GLY A 40 -19.96 -9.35 19.05
CA GLY A 40 -20.07 -8.19 19.93
C GLY A 40 -20.06 -6.86 19.18
N LEU A 41 -20.26 -5.76 19.91
CA LEU A 41 -20.21 -4.39 19.37
C LEU A 41 -18.78 -3.91 18.99
N GLY A 42 -17.76 -4.71 19.32
CA GLY A 42 -16.37 -4.33 19.14
C GLY A 42 -15.89 -3.28 20.15
N ILE A 43 -14.78 -2.64 19.82
CA ILE A 43 -14.11 -1.59 20.60
C ILE A 43 -13.78 -0.41 19.68
N ARG A 44 -13.71 0.81 20.22
CA ARG A 44 -13.34 1.97 19.42
C ARG A 44 -11.87 1.93 19.04
N ALA A 45 -11.59 1.92 17.73
CA ALA A 45 -10.23 1.94 17.18
C ALA A 45 -9.68 3.37 16.98
N ILE A 46 -10.56 4.34 16.71
CA ILE A 46 -10.26 5.77 16.54
C ILE A 46 -11.49 6.59 16.96
N SER A 47 -11.27 7.79 17.47
CA SER A 47 -12.36 8.74 17.75
C SER A 47 -12.70 9.53 16.49
N THR A 48 -13.84 9.22 15.88
CA THR A 48 -14.34 9.95 14.70
C THR A 48 -15.20 11.14 15.13
N SER A 49 -15.02 12.27 14.44
CA SER A 49 -15.81 13.49 14.59
C SER A 49 -16.09 14.07 13.20
N GLU A 50 -16.93 15.10 13.09
CA GLU A 50 -17.13 15.82 11.83
C GLU A 50 -15.81 16.34 11.25
N ARG A 51 -14.88 16.75 12.11
CA ARG A 51 -13.53 17.19 11.70
C ARG A 51 -12.71 16.06 11.08
N ASN A 52 -12.79 14.86 11.63
CA ASN A 52 -11.96 13.73 11.19
C ASN A 52 -12.58 12.98 10.01
N GLY A 53 -13.91 12.96 9.94
CA GLY A 53 -14.65 12.09 9.04
C GLY A 53 -14.67 10.64 9.54
N LYS A 54 -15.19 9.74 8.69
CA LYS A 54 -15.27 8.31 9.00
C LYS A 54 -13.92 7.63 8.80
N LEU A 55 -13.78 6.43 9.36
CA LEU A 55 -12.64 5.56 9.10
C LEU A 55 -12.69 5.08 7.63
N VAL A 56 -11.57 5.22 6.93
CA VAL A 56 -11.39 4.74 5.54
C VAL A 56 -10.64 3.43 5.53
N ALA A 57 -9.56 3.33 6.30
CA ALA A 57 -8.69 2.16 6.32
C ALA A 57 -8.13 1.90 7.72
N ALA A 58 -7.97 0.62 8.05
CA ALA A 58 -7.09 0.18 9.12
C ALA A 58 -6.20 -0.96 8.59
N LEU A 59 -4.88 -0.78 8.68
CA LEU A 59 -3.85 -1.62 8.05
C LEU A 59 -2.85 -2.07 9.11
N VAL A 60 -2.37 -3.32 9.02
CA VAL A 60 -1.14 -3.73 9.74
C VAL A 60 0.03 -3.16 8.96
N VAL A 61 0.95 -2.49 9.65
CA VAL A 61 2.06 -1.78 9.02
C VAL A 61 3.39 -2.05 9.70
N ALA A 62 4.47 -1.98 8.94
CA ALA A 62 5.84 -1.96 9.44
C ALA A 62 6.42 -0.54 9.43
N ASP A 63 7.49 -0.32 10.19
CA ASP A 63 8.07 1.02 10.38
C ASP A 63 8.92 1.51 9.18
N ASP A 64 9.42 0.57 8.38
CA ASP A 64 10.19 0.77 7.14
C ASP A 64 9.30 0.91 5.88
N GLU A 65 7.99 0.79 6.03
CA GLU A 65 7.04 0.98 4.94
C GLU A 65 6.67 2.46 4.73
N HIS A 66 6.13 2.73 3.54
CA HIS A 66 5.51 3.99 3.20
C HIS A 66 4.00 3.84 3.07
N LEU A 67 3.28 4.91 3.41
CA LEU A 67 1.85 5.08 3.22
C LEU A 67 1.59 5.94 1.98
N LEU A 68 0.72 5.46 1.11
CA LEU A 68 0.16 6.21 -0.01
C LEU A 68 -1.29 6.59 0.32
N LEU A 69 -1.60 7.88 0.24
CA LEU A 69 -2.93 8.44 0.45
C LEU A 69 -3.42 9.10 -0.84
N ALA A 70 -4.55 8.64 -1.38
CA ALA A 70 -5.15 9.22 -2.58
C ALA A 70 -6.51 9.85 -2.26
N THR A 71 -6.73 11.07 -2.75
CA THR A 71 -7.99 11.80 -2.61
C THR A 71 -8.88 11.65 -3.84
N ASN A 72 -10.19 11.92 -3.67
CA ASN A 72 -11.14 12.05 -4.78
C ASN A 72 -10.77 13.17 -5.77
N GLY A 73 -9.93 14.13 -5.36
CA GLY A 73 -9.42 15.21 -6.21
C GLY A 73 -8.17 14.84 -7.01
N GLY A 74 -7.72 13.59 -6.96
CA GLY A 74 -6.54 13.11 -7.71
C GLY A 74 -5.19 13.45 -7.06
N LYS A 75 -5.19 13.99 -5.82
CA LYS A 75 -3.95 14.23 -5.08
C LYS A 75 -3.48 12.91 -4.44
N ILE A 76 -2.21 12.57 -4.65
CA ILE A 76 -1.55 11.44 -3.99
C ILE A 76 -0.39 11.98 -3.14
N ILE A 77 -0.29 11.55 -1.89
CA ILE A 77 0.84 11.84 -1.01
C ILE A 77 1.44 10.53 -0.51
N ARG A 78 2.77 10.49 -0.50
CA ARG A 78 3.57 9.44 0.13
C ARG A 78 4.10 9.94 1.48
N THR A 79 4.02 9.11 2.52
CA THR A 79 4.52 9.45 3.87
C THR A 79 5.17 8.23 4.49
N ARG A 80 6.32 8.39 5.14
CA ARG A 80 6.97 7.30 5.88
C ARG A 80 6.10 6.90 7.08
N ILE A 81 5.87 5.60 7.28
CA ILE A 81 5.01 5.15 8.37
C ILE A 81 5.62 5.47 9.74
N SER A 82 6.96 5.42 9.85
CA SER A 82 7.71 5.81 11.04
C SER A 82 7.46 7.26 11.50
N GLU A 83 7.05 8.17 10.62
CA GLU A 83 6.74 9.57 10.97
C GLU A 83 5.35 9.74 11.60
N ILE A 84 4.46 8.76 11.42
CA ILE A 84 3.09 8.81 11.93
C ILE A 84 3.10 8.56 13.43
N ARG A 85 2.39 9.38 14.22
CA ARG A 85 2.42 9.24 15.69
C ARG A 85 1.79 7.93 16.16
N ILE A 86 2.45 7.31 17.13
CA ILE A 86 1.89 6.23 17.94
C ILE A 86 1.01 6.86 19.02
N GLN A 87 -0.26 6.47 19.07
CA GLN A 87 -1.24 6.93 20.04
C GLN A 87 -2.23 5.83 20.38
N GLY A 88 -2.88 5.93 21.54
CA GLY A 88 -3.87 4.96 21.96
C GLY A 88 -5.13 4.96 21.10
N ARG A 89 -5.91 3.88 21.20
CA ARG A 89 -7.09 3.65 20.35
C ARG A 89 -8.13 4.78 20.41
N ALA A 90 -8.51 5.23 21.60
CA ALA A 90 -9.59 6.20 21.80
C ALA A 90 -9.17 7.67 21.58
N THR A 91 -8.23 7.91 20.65
CA THR A 91 -7.75 9.25 20.28
C THR A 91 -8.19 9.61 18.86
N ALA A 92 -8.15 10.90 18.52
CA ALA A 92 -8.53 11.38 17.18
C ALA A 92 -7.41 11.19 16.14
N GLY A 93 -6.18 10.90 16.56
CA GLY A 93 -5.03 10.86 15.68
C GLY A 93 -4.46 12.24 15.33
N VAL A 94 -3.48 12.25 14.45
CA VAL A 94 -2.82 13.45 13.92
C VAL A 94 -3.13 13.64 12.44
N LYS A 95 -2.90 14.84 11.93
CA LYS A 95 -3.13 15.14 10.51
C LYS A 95 -2.00 14.53 9.67
N LEU A 96 -2.36 13.66 8.73
CA LEU A 96 -1.45 13.03 7.76
C LEU A 96 -1.41 13.85 6.46
N MET A 97 -2.56 14.36 6.02
CA MET A 97 -2.73 15.12 4.78
C MET A 97 -3.65 16.30 5.01
N ASN A 98 -3.38 17.40 4.31
CA ASN A 98 -4.33 18.50 4.17
C ASN A 98 -5.33 18.19 3.04
N THR A 99 -6.58 17.89 3.40
CA THR A 99 -7.68 17.86 2.45
C THR A 99 -8.29 19.25 2.31
N GLN A 100 -8.65 19.63 1.08
CA GLN A 100 -9.43 20.83 0.79
C GLN A 100 -10.91 20.61 1.12
N GLU A 101 -11.71 21.67 1.05
CA GLU A 101 -13.16 21.56 1.22
C GLU A 101 -13.77 20.70 0.10
N GLY A 102 -14.55 19.68 0.47
CA GLY A 102 -15.10 18.70 -0.48
C GLY A 102 -14.12 17.62 -0.95
N GLU A 103 -12.84 17.70 -0.56
CA GLU A 103 -11.83 16.68 -0.84
C GLU A 103 -11.76 15.68 0.32
N ASN A 104 -11.73 14.39 0.01
CA ASN A 104 -11.59 13.33 0.99
C ASN A 104 -10.72 12.19 0.47
N ILE A 105 -10.09 11.47 1.39
CA ILE A 105 -9.32 10.27 1.08
C ILE A 105 -10.26 9.16 0.62
N VAL A 106 -9.95 8.58 -0.52
CA VAL A 106 -10.72 7.50 -1.15
C VAL A 106 -9.95 6.18 -1.21
N ALA A 107 -8.62 6.23 -1.22
CA ALA A 107 -7.78 5.04 -1.20
C ALA A 107 -6.56 5.25 -0.31
N VAL A 108 -6.14 4.15 0.31
CA VAL A 108 -4.98 4.04 1.19
C VAL A 108 -4.27 2.75 0.83
N ALA A 109 -2.97 2.81 0.62
CA ALA A 109 -2.13 1.64 0.35
C ALA A 109 -0.80 1.77 1.07
N THR A 110 -0.15 0.65 1.37
CA THR A 110 1.25 0.63 1.80
C THR A 110 2.14 0.23 0.63
N CYS A 111 3.37 0.72 0.63
CA CYS A 111 4.42 0.24 -0.25
C CYS A 111 5.72 0.05 0.55
N ALA A 112 6.44 -1.02 0.22
CA ALA A 112 7.78 -1.23 0.76
C ALA A 112 8.72 -0.12 0.30
N GLU A 113 9.77 0.14 1.09
CA GLU A 113 10.90 0.92 0.60
C GLU A 113 11.56 0.18 -0.58
N SER A 114 11.49 0.79 -1.76
CA SER A 114 12.31 0.41 -2.90
C SER A 114 13.69 1.05 -2.75
N ASN A 115 14.76 0.28 -2.93
CA ASN A 115 16.15 0.75 -2.90
C ASN A 115 16.53 1.64 -4.11
N ASP A 116 15.59 1.91 -5.00
CA ASP A 116 15.79 2.83 -6.11
C ASP A 116 15.60 4.25 -5.55
N ASP A 117 16.75 4.90 -5.36
CA ASP A 117 16.95 6.26 -4.90
C ASP A 117 15.84 7.20 -5.36
N ASP A 118 15.45 8.11 -4.47
CA ASP A 118 14.61 9.28 -4.72
C ASP A 118 14.75 9.79 -6.16
N ALA A 119 13.93 9.26 -7.07
CA ALA A 119 13.68 9.86 -8.36
C ALA A 119 12.92 11.12 -8.01
N GLU A 120 13.69 12.18 -7.80
CA GLU A 120 13.28 13.53 -7.58
C GLU A 120 12.08 13.77 -8.50
N LEU A 121 10.89 13.89 -7.91
CA LEU A 121 9.72 14.45 -8.61
C LEU A 121 10.05 15.93 -8.83
N THR A 122 11.06 16.21 -9.66
CA THR A 122 11.24 17.50 -10.29
C THR A 122 9.96 17.68 -11.09
N ALA A 123 9.09 18.56 -10.62
CA ALA A 123 7.97 19.03 -11.40
C ALA A 123 8.55 19.47 -12.75
N LEU A 124 8.30 18.68 -13.80
CA LEU A 124 8.63 19.09 -15.16
C LEU A 124 7.90 20.43 -15.34
N PRO A 125 8.59 21.51 -15.77
CA PRO A 125 7.92 22.75 -16.11
C PRO A 125 6.85 22.42 -17.15
N ILE A 126 5.58 22.63 -16.81
CA ILE A 126 4.51 22.65 -17.81
C ILE A 126 4.72 23.97 -18.55
N ASP A 127 5.51 23.93 -19.61
CA ASP A 127 5.64 25.04 -20.54
C ASP A 127 4.37 25.05 -21.43
N ASP A 128 3.50 26.03 -21.20
CA ASP A 128 2.25 26.24 -21.94
C ASP A 128 2.51 27.06 -23.22
N SER A 129 3.56 26.71 -23.95
CA SER A 129 3.92 27.30 -25.24
C SER A 129 3.77 26.26 -26.35
N PRO A 130 3.02 26.53 -27.43
CA PRO A 130 2.94 25.62 -28.55
C PRO A 130 4.16 25.85 -29.45
N GLU A 131 5.22 25.08 -29.26
CA GLU A 131 6.34 25.00 -30.22
C GLU A 131 6.38 23.65 -30.95
N GLU A 132 6.79 23.75 -32.22
CA GLU A 132 6.59 22.82 -33.32
C GLU A 132 7.32 21.47 -33.14
N VAL A 133 6.71 20.40 -33.66
CA VAL A 133 7.30 19.05 -33.70
C VAL A 133 8.42 18.99 -34.75
N GLU A 134 9.67 18.89 -34.33
CA GLU A 134 10.76 18.40 -35.19
C GLU A 134 10.80 16.86 -35.19
N GLU A 135 11.02 16.30 -36.38
CA GLU A 135 11.10 14.86 -36.66
C GLU A 135 12.22 14.18 -35.85
N VAL A 136 11.90 13.06 -35.21
CA VAL A 136 12.88 12.15 -34.60
C VAL A 136 13.43 11.18 -35.64
N GLU A 137 14.76 11.15 -35.80
CA GLU A 137 15.50 10.17 -36.59
C GLU A 137 15.29 8.74 -36.05
N GLU A 138 15.25 7.77 -36.97
CA GLU A 138 15.10 6.33 -36.75
C GLU A 138 16.14 5.78 -35.77
N VAL A 139 15.68 4.94 -34.83
CA VAL A 139 16.55 4.16 -33.94
C VAL A 139 16.77 2.79 -34.60
N GLU A 140 18.05 2.41 -34.79
CA GLU A 140 18.43 1.09 -35.34
C GLU A 140 17.87 -0.06 -34.49
N GLU A 141 17.29 -1.06 -35.16
CA GLU A 141 16.87 -2.32 -34.56
C GLU A 141 18.09 -3.13 -34.11
N VAL A 142 18.11 -3.54 -32.85
CA VAL A 142 19.07 -4.52 -32.33
C VAL A 142 18.45 -5.90 -32.53
N GLU A 143 19.01 -6.71 -33.43
CA GLU A 143 18.64 -8.12 -33.61
C GLU A 143 19.13 -8.94 -32.40
N ASP A 144 18.21 -9.50 -31.62
CA ASP A 144 18.50 -10.53 -30.61
C ASP A 144 18.78 -11.87 -31.33
N ASP A 145 20.05 -12.28 -31.35
CA ASP A 145 20.51 -13.59 -31.83
C ASP A 145 20.13 -14.68 -30.82
N LEU A 146 18.97 -15.32 -31.02
CA LEU A 146 18.57 -16.53 -30.32
C LEU A 146 19.27 -17.73 -30.99
N THR A 147 20.38 -18.20 -30.42
CA THR A 147 20.96 -19.48 -30.80
C THR A 147 20.17 -20.63 -30.16
N ASP A 148 19.40 -21.35 -31.00
CA ASP A 148 18.79 -22.65 -30.70
C ASP A 148 19.90 -23.71 -30.54
N ASP A 149 20.33 -24.04 -29.31
CA ASP A 149 21.15 -25.24 -29.08
C ASP A 149 21.09 -25.81 -27.64
N ASP A 150 19.92 -25.86 -27.01
CA ASP A 150 19.71 -26.62 -25.75
C ASP A 150 18.40 -27.45 -25.77
N LEU A 151 18.14 -28.12 -26.90
CA LEU A 151 17.24 -29.27 -26.94
C LEU A 151 18.09 -30.55 -27.02
N ALA A 152 18.61 -30.98 -25.87
CA ALA A 152 19.09 -32.33 -25.67
C ALA A 152 18.11 -33.08 -24.77
N ASP A 153 17.50 -34.10 -25.38
CA ASP A 153 16.67 -35.13 -24.79
C ASP A 153 17.23 -35.64 -23.45
N ASP A 154 16.40 -35.67 -22.40
CA ASP A 154 16.64 -36.57 -21.27
C ASP A 154 15.53 -37.60 -21.24
N ASP A 155 15.98 -38.82 -21.48
CA ASP A 155 15.22 -40.01 -21.83
C ASP A 155 14.20 -40.41 -20.76
N LEU A 156 13.04 -40.83 -21.25
CA LEU A 156 12.09 -41.67 -20.53
C LEU A 156 12.80 -42.97 -20.12
N ASN A 157 13.06 -43.15 -18.83
CA ASN A 157 13.35 -44.47 -18.30
C ASN A 157 12.16 -44.96 -17.46
N ASP A 158 11.41 -45.88 -18.07
CA ASP A 158 10.56 -46.86 -17.41
C ASP A 158 11.40 -47.66 -16.41
N GLU A 159 11.03 -47.67 -15.13
CA GLU A 159 11.26 -48.82 -14.25
C GLU A 159 9.99 -49.09 -13.43
N ASP A 160 9.35 -50.21 -13.80
CA ASP A 160 8.33 -50.92 -13.04
C ASP A 160 8.78 -51.20 -11.59
N VAL A 161 7.97 -50.85 -10.58
CA VAL A 161 7.88 -51.63 -9.32
C VAL A 161 6.47 -51.53 -8.72
N ASP A 162 5.67 -52.55 -9.03
CA ASP A 162 4.71 -53.30 -8.20
C ASP A 162 3.81 -52.61 -7.15
N ASP A 163 2.51 -52.69 -7.45
CA ASP A 163 1.43 -53.27 -6.63
C ASP A 163 1.84 -53.80 -5.25
N ASP A 164 1.30 -53.19 -4.19
CA ASP A 164 0.68 -54.00 -3.13
C ASP A 164 -0.39 -53.19 -2.38
N SER A 165 -1.59 -53.74 -2.48
CA SER A 165 -2.78 -53.46 -1.69
C SER A 165 -2.59 -53.65 -0.18
N GLU A 166 -3.14 -52.73 0.63
CA GLU A 166 -4.05 -52.99 1.78
C GLU A 166 -4.67 -51.69 2.32
#